data_AF-U5NFX5-F1
#
_entry.id   AF-U5NFX5-F1
#
_cell.length_a   1.000
_cell.length_b   1.000
_cell.length_c   1.000
_cell.angle_alpha   90.00
_cell.angle_beta   90.00
_cell.angle_gamma   90.00
#
_symmetry.space_group_name_H-M   'P 1'
#
loop_
_entity.id
_entity.type
_entity.pdbx_description
1 polymer ?
#
loop_
_entity_poly.entity_id
_entity_poly.type
_entity_poly.pdbx_seq_one_letter_code
_entity_poly.pdbx_strand_id
1 'polypeptide(L)'
;MAGKSYCKKINRGPKTKTKRREFYFITLFPVDITNWLIHSITLKAIYRSNILFKIINLRQDWNQQVDFTPYGGSSGMVISVAPIYDILEKHNLLNNSHIILLCPRGEKLTQTKARELEQISSSKAIVFICGHYEGIDERIRYFVSEVLSIGDYIISSGTLAASIILESVVRIIPSVISKESLLSESFNNSESEEDLDFPVYAPPKDFMGYKVPDILFSGNQTKINSFRKESKTKKINKKI
;
A
#
# COMPACT_ATOMS: atom_id res chain seq x y z
N MET A 1 -12.68 12.69 46.37
CA MET A 1 -12.10 11.96 45.21
C MET A 1 -13.21 11.73 44.19
N ALA A 2 -13.21 12.48 43.08
CA ALA A 2 -14.19 12.33 42.01
C ALA A 2 -13.44 12.33 40.67
N GLY A 3 -13.38 11.17 40.01
CA GLY A 3 -12.77 10.99 38.70
C GLY A 3 -13.70 11.52 37.61
N LYS A 4 -13.27 12.56 36.90
CA LYS A 4 -13.95 13.04 35.69
C LYS A 4 -13.56 12.17 34.49
N SER A 5 -14.54 11.45 33.97
CA SER A 5 -14.48 10.72 32.70
C SER A 5 -14.28 11.69 31.52
N TYR A 6 -13.12 11.62 30.87
CA TYR A 6 -12.85 12.33 29.62
C TYR A 6 -13.43 11.54 28.44
N CYS A 7 -14.74 11.65 28.22
CA CYS A 7 -15.35 11.16 26.98
C CYS A 7 -15.25 12.26 25.92
N LYS A 8 -14.17 12.24 25.11
CA LYS A 8 -14.07 13.10 23.92
C LYS A 8 -15.17 12.71 22.93
N LYS A 9 -16.11 13.63 22.67
CA LYS A 9 -17.07 13.51 21.57
C LYS A 9 -16.30 13.36 20.26
N ILE A 10 -16.42 12.18 19.63
CA ILE A 10 -15.87 11.92 18.30
C ILE A 10 -16.81 12.61 17.30
N ASN A 11 -16.43 13.80 16.84
CA ASN A 11 -17.10 14.45 15.71
C ASN A 11 -16.89 13.58 14.47
N ARG A 12 -17.91 12.81 14.09
CA ARG A 12 -17.99 12.18 12.77
C ARG A 12 -18.06 13.32 11.75
N GLY A 13 -17.03 13.44 10.92
CA GLY A 13 -16.98 14.40 9.81
C GLY A 13 -18.18 14.26 8.86
N PRO A 14 -18.39 15.23 7.96
CA PRO A 14 -19.55 15.26 7.07
C PRO A 14 -19.66 13.97 6.26
N LYS A 15 -20.83 13.32 6.33
CA LYS A 15 -21.16 12.13 5.52
C LYS A 15 -21.41 12.56 4.08
N THR A 16 -20.35 12.64 3.27
CA THR A 16 -20.50 12.63 1.81
C THR A 16 -21.00 11.24 1.40
N LYS A 17 -21.95 11.17 0.45
CA LYS A 17 -22.49 9.91 -0.13
C LYS A 17 -21.46 9.20 -1.03
N THR A 18 -20.21 9.08 -0.59
CA THR A 18 -19.18 8.35 -1.33
C THR A 18 -19.35 6.85 -1.10
N LYS A 19 -19.41 6.07 -2.19
CA LYS A 19 -19.43 4.61 -2.14
C LYS A 19 -18.27 4.13 -1.26
N ARG A 20 -18.54 3.14 -0.39
CA ARG A 20 -17.53 2.54 0.47
C ARG A 20 -16.48 1.86 -0.40
N ARG A 21 -15.20 2.15 -0.15
CA ARG A 21 -14.08 1.45 -0.80
C ARG A 21 -13.88 0.10 -0.12
N GLU A 22 -13.64 -0.95 -0.89
CA GLU A 22 -13.45 -2.29 -0.34
C GLU A 22 -12.15 -2.89 -0.84
N PHE A 23 -11.35 -3.42 0.08
CA PHE A 23 -10.10 -4.11 -0.21
C PHE A 23 -10.16 -5.53 0.37
N TYR A 24 -9.95 -6.52 -0.48
CA TYR A 24 -9.94 -7.93 -0.13
C TYR A 24 -8.52 -8.47 -0.20
N PHE A 25 -8.14 -9.30 0.76
CA PHE A 25 -6.86 -10.00 0.79
C PHE A 25 -7.15 -11.50 0.84
N ILE A 26 -6.83 -12.20 -0.24
CA ILE A 26 -6.87 -13.67 -0.28
C ILE A 26 -5.45 -14.14 0.01
N THR A 27 -5.24 -14.68 1.21
CA THR A 27 -3.89 -15.02 1.71
C THR A 27 -3.92 -16.28 2.58
N LEU A 28 -2.75 -16.90 2.76
CA LEU A 28 -2.53 -17.93 3.78
C LEU A 28 -2.23 -17.34 5.17
N PHE A 29 -1.85 -16.05 5.24
CA PHE A 29 -1.33 -15.40 6.44
C PHE A 29 -2.16 -14.14 6.80
N PRO A 30 -3.39 -14.31 7.32
CA PRO A 30 -4.28 -13.19 7.61
C PRO A 30 -3.78 -12.27 8.73
N VAL A 31 -2.99 -12.81 9.67
CA VAL A 31 -2.45 -12.06 10.82
C VAL A 31 -1.49 -10.96 10.34
N ASP A 32 -0.69 -11.23 9.32
CA ASP A 32 0.28 -10.26 8.78
C ASP A 32 -0.43 -9.02 8.23
N ILE A 33 -1.50 -9.20 7.46
CA ILE A 33 -2.35 -8.09 6.99
C ILE A 33 -2.99 -7.36 8.17
N THR A 34 -3.55 -8.11 9.12
CA THR A 34 -4.24 -7.53 10.28
C THR A 34 -3.29 -6.62 11.06
N ASN A 35 -2.08 -7.08 11.35
CA ASN A 35 -1.06 -6.31 12.04
C ASN A 35 -0.69 -5.04 11.27
N TRP A 36 -0.59 -5.10 9.94
CA TRP A 36 -0.32 -3.91 9.14
C TRP A 36 -1.48 -2.89 9.17
N LEU A 37 -2.72 -3.35 9.15
CA LEU A 37 -3.90 -2.48 9.11
C LEU A 37 -4.12 -1.70 10.42
N ILE A 38 -3.64 -2.20 11.55
CA ILE A 38 -3.87 -1.60 12.88
C ILE A 38 -2.82 -0.56 13.28
N HIS A 39 -1.98 -0.10 12.35
CA HIS A 39 -0.92 0.88 12.63
C HIS A 39 -0.93 2.09 11.69
N SER A 40 -0.30 3.18 12.11
CA SER A 40 0.07 4.32 11.25
C SER A 40 -1.06 4.85 10.32
N ILE A 41 -0.78 4.97 9.01
CA ILE A 41 -1.64 5.58 7.98
C ILE A 41 -2.83 4.70 7.63
N THR A 42 -2.65 3.38 7.58
CA THR A 42 -3.75 2.42 7.35
C THR A 42 -4.78 2.52 8.46
N LEU A 43 -4.36 2.61 9.74
CA LEU A 43 -5.27 2.86 10.85
C LEU A 43 -5.97 4.22 10.76
N LYS A 44 -5.25 5.28 10.38
CA LYS A 44 -5.86 6.60 10.12
C LYS A 44 -6.91 6.51 9.02
N ALA A 45 -6.64 5.76 7.95
CA ALA A 45 -7.57 5.59 6.83
C ALA A 45 -8.86 4.87 7.26
N ILE A 46 -8.76 3.86 8.15
CA ILE A 46 -9.94 3.21 8.76
C ILE A 46 -10.83 4.23 9.49
N TYR A 47 -10.24 5.18 10.23
CA TYR A 47 -11.02 6.15 11.01
C TYR A 47 -11.49 7.37 10.21
N ARG A 48 -10.75 7.77 9.17
CA ARG A 48 -10.98 9.03 8.44
C ARG A 48 -11.67 8.85 7.09
N SER A 49 -11.72 7.62 6.58
CA SER A 49 -12.26 7.31 5.26
C SER A 49 -13.23 6.13 5.33
N ASN A 50 -14.18 6.07 4.41
CA ASN A 50 -15.16 4.99 4.33
C ASN A 50 -14.55 3.77 3.61
N ILE A 51 -13.70 3.02 4.32
CA ILE A 51 -12.99 1.85 3.79
C ILE A 51 -13.38 0.58 4.56
N LEU A 52 -13.61 -0.50 3.85
CA LEU A 52 -13.76 -1.85 4.40
C LEU A 52 -12.58 -2.73 3.97
N PHE A 53 -11.90 -3.32 4.94
CA PHE A 53 -10.91 -4.35 4.70
C PHE A 53 -11.52 -5.73 4.98
N LYS A 54 -11.36 -6.66 4.05
CA LYS A 54 -11.75 -8.06 4.22
C LYS A 54 -10.54 -8.95 4.00
N ILE A 55 -10.22 -9.75 5.01
CA ILE A 55 -9.08 -10.67 4.98
C ILE A 55 -9.67 -12.07 4.94
N ILE A 56 -9.33 -12.83 3.91
CA ILE A 56 -9.84 -14.17 3.64
C ILE A 56 -8.65 -15.12 3.76
N ASN A 57 -8.76 -16.10 4.64
CA ASN A 57 -7.71 -17.07 4.88
C ASN A 57 -8.00 -18.30 4.02
N LEU A 58 -7.18 -18.53 3.00
CA LEU A 58 -7.33 -19.67 2.09
C LEU A 58 -7.47 -21.01 2.83
N ARG A 59 -6.77 -21.22 3.95
CA ARG A 59 -6.84 -22.49 4.70
C ARG A 59 -8.08 -22.66 5.56
N GLN A 60 -8.71 -21.55 5.98
CA GLN A 60 -9.89 -21.59 6.86
C GLN A 60 -11.19 -21.47 6.07
N ASP A 61 -11.15 -20.70 4.98
CA ASP A 61 -12.30 -20.48 4.10
C ASP A 61 -12.45 -21.57 3.03
N TRP A 62 -11.48 -22.49 2.94
CA TRP A 62 -11.51 -23.71 2.11
C TRP A 62 -11.27 -24.95 2.98
N ASN A 63 -12.22 -25.88 2.98
CA ASN A 63 -12.18 -27.07 3.85
C ASN A 63 -11.26 -28.19 3.34
N GLN A 64 -10.47 -27.95 2.30
CA GLN A 64 -9.60 -28.97 1.70
C GLN A 64 -8.16 -28.44 1.59
N GLN A 65 -7.26 -29.29 1.09
CA GLN A 65 -5.88 -28.90 0.80
C GLN A 65 -5.84 -27.76 -0.23
N VAL A 66 -5.00 -26.75 0.03
CA VAL A 66 -4.88 -25.54 -0.80
C VAL A 66 -3.64 -25.53 -1.68
N ASP A 67 -2.62 -26.33 -1.35
CA ASP A 67 -1.34 -26.36 -2.04
C ASP A 67 -0.92 -27.79 -2.37
N PHE A 68 -0.33 -28.00 -3.56
CA PHE A 68 0.03 -29.31 -4.10
C PHE A 68 1.43 -29.27 -4.71
N THR A 69 2.07 -30.44 -4.84
CA THR A 69 3.29 -30.56 -5.63
C THR A 69 2.99 -30.21 -7.10
N PRO A 70 3.84 -29.40 -7.74
CA PRO A 70 3.62 -28.99 -9.12
C PRO A 70 3.70 -30.16 -10.09
N TYR A 71 2.81 -30.17 -11.09
CA TYR A 71 2.95 -31.09 -12.23
C TYR A 71 4.26 -30.79 -12.99
N GLY A 72 4.91 -31.84 -13.50
CA GLY A 72 6.22 -31.73 -14.15
C GLY A 72 7.42 -31.85 -13.21
N GLY A 73 7.20 -32.00 -11.90
CA GLY A 73 8.22 -32.46 -10.95
C GLY A 73 9.20 -31.41 -10.44
N SER A 74 8.84 -30.13 -10.46
CA SER A 74 9.65 -29.10 -9.79
C SER A 74 9.55 -29.20 -8.26
N SER A 75 10.54 -28.67 -7.55
CA SER A 75 10.51 -28.58 -6.08
C SER A 75 9.43 -27.62 -5.59
N GLY A 76 9.09 -27.73 -4.30
CA GLY A 76 8.16 -26.81 -3.64
C GLY A 76 6.68 -27.15 -3.85
N MET A 77 5.82 -26.19 -3.51
CA MET A 77 4.37 -26.33 -3.55
C MET A 77 3.76 -25.20 -4.38
N VAL A 78 2.63 -25.46 -5.03
CA VAL A 78 1.84 -24.49 -5.79
C VAL A 78 0.44 -24.42 -5.21
N ILE A 79 -0.05 -23.21 -4.96
CA ILE A 79 -1.42 -22.98 -4.50
C ILE A 79 -2.39 -23.30 -5.64
N SER A 80 -3.37 -24.15 -5.38
CA SER A 80 -4.42 -24.53 -6.32
C SER A 80 -5.31 -23.33 -6.69
N VAL A 81 -5.73 -23.26 -7.95
CA VAL A 81 -6.67 -22.24 -8.44
C VAL A 81 -8.08 -22.40 -7.85
N ALA A 82 -8.52 -23.63 -7.57
CA ALA A 82 -9.88 -23.94 -7.13
C ALA A 82 -10.32 -23.17 -5.87
N PRO A 83 -9.59 -23.19 -4.74
CA PRO A 83 -9.98 -22.43 -3.55
C PRO A 83 -10.08 -20.93 -3.81
N ILE A 84 -9.21 -20.38 -4.65
CA ILE A 84 -9.23 -18.95 -4.98
C ILE A 84 -10.47 -18.62 -5.82
N TYR A 85 -10.77 -19.43 -6.84
CA TYR A 85 -11.95 -19.25 -7.67
C TYR A 85 -13.25 -19.29 -6.85
N ASP A 86 -13.42 -20.31 -6.02
CA ASP A 86 -14.63 -20.49 -5.20
C ASP A 86 -14.83 -19.32 -4.23
N ILE A 87 -13.74 -18.80 -3.65
CA ILE A 87 -13.78 -17.58 -2.82
C ILE A 87 -14.22 -16.37 -3.65
N LEU A 88 -13.63 -16.17 -4.84
CA LEU A 88 -13.98 -15.06 -5.72
C LEU A 88 -15.45 -15.14 -6.15
N GLU A 89 -15.97 -16.32 -6.46
CA GLU A 89 -17.37 -16.55 -6.81
C GLU A 89 -18.30 -16.32 -5.62
N LYS A 90 -18.02 -16.94 -4.46
CA LYS A 90 -18.79 -16.80 -3.21
C LYS A 90 -18.98 -15.34 -2.79
N HIS A 91 -17.94 -14.51 -3.00
CA HIS A 91 -17.98 -13.08 -2.68
C HIS A 91 -18.44 -12.20 -3.86
N ASN A 92 -18.85 -12.79 -4.98
CA ASN A 92 -19.30 -12.10 -6.19
C ASN A 92 -18.24 -11.11 -6.74
N LEU A 93 -16.96 -11.49 -6.66
CA LEU A 93 -15.81 -10.65 -7.00
C LEU A 93 -15.40 -10.78 -8.47
N LEU A 94 -15.60 -11.94 -9.10
CA LEU A 94 -15.11 -12.25 -10.46
C LEU A 94 -15.42 -11.15 -11.49
N ASN A 95 -16.61 -10.56 -11.45
CA ASN A 95 -17.05 -9.54 -12.41
C ASN A 95 -17.23 -8.13 -11.80
N ASN A 96 -17.14 -7.98 -10.48
CA ASN A 96 -17.47 -6.75 -9.76
C ASN A 96 -16.29 -6.14 -9.01
N SER A 97 -15.09 -6.66 -9.23
CA SER A 97 -13.87 -6.22 -8.57
C SER A 97 -12.72 -6.07 -9.56
N HIS A 98 -11.65 -5.46 -9.07
CA HIS A 98 -10.38 -5.36 -9.74
C HIS A 98 -9.41 -6.31 -9.05
N ILE A 99 -9.11 -7.43 -9.69
CA ILE A 99 -8.40 -8.57 -9.09
C ILE A 99 -6.94 -8.51 -9.50
N ILE A 100 -6.05 -8.41 -8.52
CA ILE A 100 -4.62 -8.23 -8.69
C ILE A 100 -3.91 -9.49 -8.22
N LEU A 101 -3.19 -10.16 -9.12
CA LEU A 101 -2.24 -11.20 -8.76
C LEU A 101 -0.90 -10.57 -8.41
N LEU A 102 -0.36 -10.89 -7.24
CA LEU A 102 0.95 -10.41 -6.83
C LEU A 102 2.04 -11.40 -7.26
N CYS A 103 2.89 -10.97 -8.18
CA CYS A 103 3.90 -11.80 -8.81
C CYS A 103 5.08 -10.93 -9.29
N PRO A 104 6.35 -11.35 -9.09
CA PRO A 104 7.51 -10.58 -9.56
C PRO A 104 7.54 -10.39 -11.09
N ARG A 105 6.82 -11.22 -11.85
CA ARG A 105 6.67 -11.10 -13.32
C ARG A 105 5.61 -10.08 -13.76
N GLY A 106 4.96 -9.41 -12.82
CA GLY A 106 3.94 -8.39 -13.09
C GLY A 106 4.51 -7.03 -13.49
N GLU A 107 3.61 -6.11 -13.83
CA GLU A 107 3.95 -4.69 -13.99
C GLU A 107 4.47 -4.14 -12.65
N LYS A 108 5.55 -3.34 -12.68
CA LYS A 108 6.13 -2.78 -11.46
C LYS A 108 5.22 -1.70 -10.89
N LEU A 109 5.02 -1.75 -9.57
CA LEU A 109 4.34 -0.70 -8.83
C LEU A 109 5.07 0.64 -9.00
N THR A 110 4.31 1.65 -9.41
CA THR A 110 4.74 3.06 -9.47
C THR A 110 3.74 3.94 -8.71
N GLN A 111 4.11 5.21 -8.48
CA GLN A 111 3.17 6.15 -7.88
C GLN A 111 1.99 6.44 -8.81
N THR A 112 2.20 6.46 -10.14
CA THR A 112 1.10 6.50 -11.11
C THR A 112 0.15 5.31 -10.96
N LYS A 113 0.68 4.08 -10.86
CA LYS A 113 -0.14 2.88 -10.63
C LYS A 113 -0.92 2.96 -9.30
N ALA A 114 -0.30 3.48 -8.24
CA ALA A 114 -1.00 3.68 -6.96
C ALA A 114 -2.20 4.64 -7.09
N ARG A 115 -2.08 5.72 -7.89
CA ARG A 115 -3.21 6.61 -8.18
C ARG A 115 -4.29 5.95 -9.03
N GLU A 116 -3.90 5.15 -10.01
CA GLU A 116 -4.84 4.36 -10.82
C GLU A 116 -5.68 3.44 -9.92
N LEU A 117 -5.03 2.69 -9.04
CA LEU A 117 -5.69 1.82 -8.07
C LEU A 117 -6.55 2.61 -7.06
N GLU A 118 -6.09 3.78 -6.61
CA GLU A 118 -6.92 4.68 -5.79
C GLU A 118 -8.22 5.05 -6.53
N GLN A 119 -8.15 5.45 -7.80
CA GLN A 119 -9.32 5.79 -8.59
C GLN A 119 -10.25 4.59 -8.79
N ILE A 120 -9.69 3.42 -9.15
CA ILE A 120 -10.46 2.18 -9.33
C ILE A 120 -11.21 1.82 -8.04
N SER A 121 -10.55 1.93 -6.88
CA SER A 121 -11.16 1.57 -5.59
C SER A 121 -12.37 2.44 -5.21
N SER A 122 -12.62 3.55 -5.92
CA SER A 122 -13.79 4.41 -5.70
C SER A 122 -15.08 3.82 -6.28
N SER A 123 -14.92 2.92 -7.24
CA SER A 123 -16.02 2.35 -8.03
C SER A 123 -16.11 0.82 -7.91
N LYS A 124 -14.97 0.12 -7.74
CA LYS A 124 -14.89 -1.34 -7.62
C LYS A 124 -14.14 -1.73 -6.35
N ALA A 125 -14.41 -2.95 -5.85
CA ALA A 125 -13.54 -3.54 -4.84
C ALA A 125 -12.17 -3.85 -5.45
N ILE A 126 -11.09 -3.74 -4.68
CA ILE A 126 -9.77 -4.25 -5.06
C ILE A 126 -9.53 -5.57 -4.34
N VAL A 127 -9.05 -6.57 -5.05
CA VAL A 127 -8.76 -7.89 -4.50
C VAL A 127 -7.29 -8.20 -4.73
N PHE A 128 -6.54 -8.45 -3.66
CA PHE A 128 -5.17 -8.92 -3.72
C PHE A 128 -5.13 -10.43 -3.54
N ILE A 129 -4.63 -11.13 -4.56
CA ILE A 129 -4.31 -12.55 -4.47
C ILE A 129 -2.83 -12.66 -4.06
N CYS A 130 -2.61 -13.06 -2.82
CA CYS A 130 -1.28 -13.13 -2.21
C CYS A 130 -0.65 -14.51 -2.47
N GLY A 131 0.30 -14.57 -3.40
CA GLY A 131 1.09 -15.79 -3.65
C GLY A 131 1.97 -16.18 -2.46
N HIS A 132 2.31 -17.47 -2.41
CA HIS A 132 3.30 -18.06 -1.51
C HIS A 132 3.93 -19.29 -2.19
N TYR A 133 4.92 -19.91 -1.56
CA TYR A 133 5.64 -21.07 -2.09
C TYR A 133 6.22 -20.77 -3.49
N GLU A 134 6.09 -21.68 -4.46
CA GLU A 134 6.52 -21.44 -5.84
C GLU A 134 5.54 -20.55 -6.63
N GLY A 135 4.35 -20.32 -6.06
CA GLY A 135 3.32 -19.46 -6.64
C GLY A 135 1.93 -20.08 -6.60
N ILE A 136 1.12 -19.62 -7.54
CA ILE A 136 -0.27 -20.04 -7.72
C ILE A 136 -0.36 -20.71 -9.09
N ASP A 137 -1.23 -21.69 -9.21
CA ASP A 137 -1.55 -22.35 -10.48
C ASP A 137 -1.83 -21.32 -11.58
N GLU A 138 -1.11 -21.43 -12.70
CA GLU A 138 -1.08 -20.43 -13.78
C GLU A 138 -2.47 -20.14 -14.38
N ARG A 139 -3.42 -21.08 -14.27
CA ARG A 139 -4.80 -20.88 -14.73
C ARG A 139 -5.52 -19.76 -13.96
N ILE A 140 -5.00 -19.31 -12.82
CA ILE A 140 -5.51 -18.14 -12.13
C ILE A 140 -5.55 -16.89 -13.04
N ARG A 141 -4.67 -16.82 -14.05
CA ARG A 141 -4.61 -15.68 -14.99
C ARG A 141 -5.90 -15.40 -15.74
N TYR A 142 -6.77 -16.39 -15.91
CA TYR A 142 -8.07 -16.20 -16.55
C TYR A 142 -9.09 -15.44 -15.68
N PHE A 143 -8.78 -15.24 -14.39
CA PHE A 143 -9.69 -14.65 -13.39
C PHE A 143 -9.14 -13.36 -12.77
N VAL A 144 -8.02 -12.83 -13.27
CA VAL A 144 -7.39 -11.61 -12.72
C VAL A 144 -7.48 -10.46 -13.71
N SER A 145 -7.55 -9.24 -13.19
CA SER A 145 -7.57 -8.00 -13.96
C SER A 145 -6.16 -7.56 -14.36
N GLU A 146 -5.19 -7.72 -13.45
CA GLU A 146 -3.77 -7.44 -13.72
C GLU A 146 -2.84 -8.27 -12.83
N VAL A 147 -1.55 -8.23 -13.15
CA VAL A 147 -0.48 -8.85 -12.37
C VAL A 147 0.52 -7.76 -11.98
N LEU A 148 0.77 -7.60 -10.69
CA LEU A 148 1.65 -6.55 -10.16
C LEU A 148 2.86 -7.11 -9.41
N SER A 149 3.99 -6.44 -9.60
CA SER A 149 5.26 -6.65 -8.91
C SER A 149 5.61 -5.41 -8.07
N ILE A 150 6.27 -5.61 -6.94
CA ILE A 150 6.82 -4.52 -6.12
C ILE A 150 8.32 -4.27 -6.38
N GLY A 151 8.92 -5.00 -7.33
CA GLY A 151 10.29 -4.80 -7.78
C GLY A 151 11.02 -6.07 -8.21
N ASP A 152 12.29 -5.91 -8.60
CA ASP A 152 13.14 -6.98 -9.13
C ASP A 152 13.86 -7.74 -8.00
N TYR A 153 13.07 -8.35 -7.13
CA TYR A 153 13.56 -9.16 -6.01
C TYR A 153 12.51 -10.18 -5.59
N ILE A 154 12.91 -11.16 -4.78
CA ILE A 154 12.05 -12.24 -4.31
C ILE A 154 11.74 -12.06 -2.83
N ILE A 155 10.47 -12.25 -2.49
CA ILE A 155 9.97 -12.34 -1.12
C ILE A 155 9.14 -13.61 -0.97
N SER A 156 9.04 -14.13 0.24
CA SER A 156 8.33 -15.39 0.51
C SER A 156 6.80 -15.27 0.43
N SER A 157 6.25 -14.07 0.67
CA SER A 157 4.81 -13.87 0.84
C SER A 157 4.32 -12.63 0.10
N GLY A 158 3.38 -12.83 -0.83
CA GLY A 158 2.67 -11.75 -1.51
C GLY A 158 1.87 -10.85 -0.56
N THR A 159 1.65 -11.30 0.69
CA THR A 159 0.99 -10.53 1.74
C THR A 159 1.73 -9.22 2.06
N LEU A 160 3.06 -9.24 2.00
CA LEU A 160 3.89 -8.04 2.16
C LEU A 160 3.73 -7.10 0.95
N ALA A 161 3.73 -7.66 -0.26
CA ALA A 161 3.50 -6.88 -1.48
C ALA A 161 2.11 -6.22 -1.48
N ALA A 162 1.07 -6.94 -1.04
CA ALA A 162 -0.28 -6.41 -0.90
C ALA A 162 -0.29 -5.23 0.09
N SER A 163 0.44 -5.36 1.20
CA SER A 163 0.54 -4.32 2.24
C SER A 163 1.23 -3.05 1.74
N ILE A 164 2.28 -3.20 0.92
CA ILE A 164 3.00 -2.08 0.29
C ILE A 164 2.09 -1.36 -0.71
N ILE A 165 1.45 -2.11 -1.62
CA ILE A 165 0.53 -1.52 -2.60
C ILE A 165 -0.65 -0.86 -1.89
N LEU A 166 -1.19 -1.50 -0.85
CA LEU A 166 -2.27 -0.91 -0.08
C LEU A 166 -1.84 0.41 0.57
N GLU A 167 -0.66 0.46 1.20
CA GLU A 167 -0.18 1.68 1.87
C GLU A 167 -0.06 2.85 0.90
N SER A 168 0.52 2.62 -0.28
CA SER A 168 0.64 3.67 -1.31
C SER A 168 -0.73 4.15 -1.80
N VAL A 169 -1.69 3.24 -1.98
CA VAL A 169 -3.06 3.58 -2.40
C VAL A 169 -3.82 4.33 -1.31
N VAL A 170 -3.88 3.81 -0.08
CA VAL A 170 -4.71 4.39 0.98
C VAL A 170 -4.20 5.74 1.46
N ARG A 171 -2.89 5.98 1.36
CA ARG A 171 -2.30 7.29 1.66
C ARG A 171 -2.86 8.40 0.75
N ILE A 172 -3.11 8.09 -0.53
CA ILE A 172 -3.59 9.05 -1.53
C ILE A 172 -5.09 9.35 -1.37
N ILE A 173 -5.84 8.46 -0.70
CA ILE A 173 -7.28 8.64 -0.50
C ILE A 173 -7.56 9.99 0.20
N PRO A 174 -8.51 10.79 -0.31
CA PRO A 174 -8.85 12.07 0.30
C PRO A 174 -9.15 11.96 1.79
N SER A 175 -8.60 12.89 2.57
CA SER A 175 -8.74 13.01 4.04
C SER A 175 -7.86 12.09 4.89
N VAL A 176 -7.08 11.18 4.30
CA VAL A 176 -6.15 10.33 5.07
C VAL A 176 -4.96 11.15 5.57
N ILE A 177 -4.26 11.82 4.65
CA ILE A 177 -3.21 12.81 4.94
C ILE A 177 -3.54 14.19 4.35
N SER A 178 -2.76 15.21 4.71
CA SER A 178 -2.98 16.57 4.20
C SER A 178 -2.58 16.69 2.73
N LYS A 179 -3.29 17.55 1.99
CA LYS A 179 -3.01 17.80 0.57
C LYS A 179 -1.61 18.35 0.36
N GLU A 180 -1.15 19.21 1.27
CA GLU A 180 0.18 19.83 1.23
C GLU A 180 1.28 18.78 1.36
N SER A 181 1.06 17.73 2.17
CA SER A 181 2.02 16.64 2.31
C SER A 181 2.16 15.84 1.02
N LEU A 182 1.06 15.58 0.32
CA LEU A 182 1.08 14.86 -0.95
C LEU A 182 1.81 15.64 -2.05
N LEU A 183 1.69 16.97 -2.05
CA LEU A 183 2.31 17.82 -3.09
C LEU A 183 3.83 17.87 -3.00
N SER A 184 4.40 17.64 -1.82
CA SER A 184 5.84 17.65 -1.59
C SER A 184 6.43 16.23 -1.51
N GLU A 185 5.80 15.22 -2.07
CA GLU A 185 6.33 13.85 -2.08
C GLU A 185 7.19 13.56 -3.31
N SER A 186 8.06 12.56 -3.18
CA SER A 186 8.81 12.04 -4.31
C SER A 186 7.88 11.34 -5.30
N PHE A 187 8.19 11.43 -6.59
CA PHE A 187 7.43 10.79 -7.67
C PHE A 187 5.97 11.25 -7.79
N ASN A 188 5.67 12.47 -7.33
CA ASN A 188 4.33 13.03 -7.38
C ASN A 188 3.90 13.42 -8.80
N ASN A 189 4.86 13.83 -9.64
CA ASN A 189 4.71 14.30 -11.02
C ASN A 189 5.34 13.36 -12.07
N SER A 190 6.44 12.66 -11.74
CA SER A 190 7.09 11.69 -12.63
C SER A 190 7.90 10.63 -11.88
N GLU A 191 8.01 9.43 -12.44
CA GLU A 191 8.82 8.31 -11.96
C GLU A 191 10.31 8.46 -12.29
N SER A 192 10.86 9.67 -12.11
CA SER A 192 12.26 9.98 -12.39
C SER A 192 12.98 10.50 -11.14
N GLU A 193 14.31 10.38 -11.11
CA GLU A 193 15.14 10.93 -10.03
C GLU A 193 15.00 12.47 -9.89
N GLU A 194 14.53 13.15 -10.94
CA GLU A 194 14.35 14.61 -10.92
C GLU A 194 13.17 15.05 -10.04
N ASP A 195 12.23 14.14 -9.77
CA ASP A 195 11.04 14.39 -8.97
C ASP A 195 11.14 13.80 -7.55
N LEU A 196 12.36 13.57 -7.07
CA LEU A 196 12.60 13.28 -5.66
C LEU A 196 12.28 14.50 -4.79
N ASP A 197 11.95 14.25 -3.53
CA ASP A 197 11.76 15.29 -2.53
C ASP A 197 13.11 15.84 -2.04
N PHE A 198 13.10 17.04 -1.44
CA PHE A 198 14.29 17.70 -0.95
C PHE A 198 14.68 17.21 0.46
N PRO A 199 15.95 17.36 0.86
CA PRO A 199 16.40 17.02 2.21
C PRO A 199 15.65 17.83 3.29
N VAL A 200 15.16 17.13 4.31
CA VAL A 200 14.49 17.73 5.48
C VAL A 200 15.38 17.68 6.71
N TYR A 201 15.27 18.70 7.56
CA TYR A 201 16.06 18.85 8.78
C TYR A 201 15.13 19.04 9.97
N ALA A 202 15.52 18.48 11.10
CA ALA A 202 14.85 18.63 12.39
C ALA A 202 15.90 18.98 13.47
N PRO A 203 15.48 19.49 14.64
CA PRO A 203 16.41 19.73 15.74
C PRO A 203 17.23 18.48 16.13
N PRO A 204 18.48 18.64 16.62
CA PRO A 204 19.15 19.91 16.93
C PRO A 204 19.75 20.62 15.70
N LYS A 205 20.05 21.93 15.83
CA LYS A 205 20.63 22.73 14.73
C LYS A 205 22.04 22.29 14.33
N ASP A 206 22.79 21.77 15.29
CA ASP A 206 24.13 21.22 15.12
C ASP A 206 24.13 19.85 15.77
N PHE A 207 24.33 18.81 14.97
CA PHE A 207 24.53 17.45 15.44
C PHE A 207 25.98 17.08 15.17
N MET A 208 26.83 17.11 16.20
CA MET A 208 28.25 16.70 16.10
C MET A 208 29.05 17.42 14.99
N GLY A 209 28.80 18.71 14.76
CA GLY A 209 29.42 19.50 13.70
C GLY A 209 28.68 19.45 12.36
N TYR A 210 27.69 18.55 12.20
CA TYR A 210 26.80 18.53 11.03
C TYR A 210 25.67 19.54 11.23
N LYS A 211 25.87 20.74 10.69
CA LYS A 211 24.95 21.86 10.83
C LYS A 211 23.80 21.81 9.84
N VAL A 212 22.62 22.18 10.30
CA VAL A 212 21.49 22.53 9.42
C VAL A 212 21.86 23.77 8.60
N PRO A 213 21.60 23.79 7.28
CA PRO A 213 21.91 24.96 6.44
C PRO A 213 21.31 26.26 6.96
N ASP A 214 22.14 27.30 7.13
CA ASP A 214 21.73 28.58 7.72
C ASP A 214 20.55 29.24 6.99
N ILE A 215 20.43 28.98 5.67
CA ILE A 215 19.33 29.47 4.83
C ILE A 215 17.95 29.05 5.36
N LEU A 216 17.85 27.90 6.01
CA LEU A 216 16.60 27.39 6.59
C LEU A 216 16.15 28.17 7.84
N PHE A 217 17.05 28.98 8.44
CA PHE A 217 16.73 29.87 9.55
C PHE A 217 16.48 31.32 9.12
N SER A 218 16.58 31.63 7.82
CA SER A 218 16.53 33.01 7.31
C SER A 218 15.15 33.68 7.39
N GLY A 219 14.07 32.91 7.60
CA GLY A 219 12.69 33.39 7.52
C GLY A 219 12.25 33.82 6.10
N ASN A 220 13.13 33.77 5.11
CA ASN A 220 12.83 34.18 3.74
C ASN A 220 12.30 32.98 2.93
N GLN A 221 10.98 32.91 2.78
CA GLN A 221 10.32 31.77 2.14
C GLN A 221 10.78 31.56 0.68
N THR A 222 11.03 32.64 -0.07
CA THR A 222 11.51 32.55 -1.46
C THR A 222 12.88 31.87 -1.51
N LYS A 223 13.82 32.32 -0.67
CA LYS A 223 15.16 31.71 -0.60
C LYS A 223 15.12 30.26 -0.14
N ILE A 224 14.26 29.94 0.83
CA ILE A 224 14.06 28.57 1.32
C ILE A 224 13.51 27.67 0.20
N ASN A 225 12.54 28.14 -0.57
CA ASN A 225 11.96 27.38 -1.67
C ASN A 225 12.95 27.17 -2.81
N SER A 226 13.75 28.17 -3.17
CA SER A 226 14.84 28.02 -4.15
C SER A 226 15.86 26.97 -3.67
N PHE A 227 16.30 27.05 -2.41
CA PHE A 227 17.21 26.07 -1.83
C PHE A 227 16.65 24.64 -1.88
N ARG A 228 15.36 24.47 -1.56
CA ARG A 228 14.67 23.17 -1.64
C ARG A 228 14.67 22.62 -3.06
N LYS A 229 14.31 23.44 -4.05
CA LYS A 229 14.27 23.05 -5.47
C LYS A 229 15.65 22.65 -5.97
N GLU A 230 16.68 23.43 -5.66
CA GLU A 230 18.08 23.15 -6.03
C GLU A 230 18.65 21.91 -5.32
N SER A 231 18.10 21.53 -4.16
CA SER A 231 18.58 20.40 -3.38
C SER A 231 17.96 19.07 -3.76
N LYS A 232 16.87 19.05 -4.56
CA LYS A 232 16.23 17.80 -5.03
C LYS A 232 17.17 16.92 -5.87
N THR A 233 18.04 17.54 -6.67
CA THR A 233 18.93 16.85 -7.61
C THR A 233 20.27 16.44 -6.99
N LYS A 234 20.53 16.82 -5.73
CA LYS A 234 21.77 16.45 -5.05
C LYS A 234 21.66 15.00 -4.61
N LYS A 235 22.34 14.11 -5.34
CA LYS A 235 22.50 12.71 -4.93
C LYS A 235 23.02 12.65 -3.49
N ILE A 236 22.46 11.73 -2.70
CA ILE A 236 23.00 11.35 -1.40
C ILE A 236 24.33 10.65 -1.69
N ASN A 237 25.38 11.43 -1.89
CA ASN A 237 26.73 10.91 -2.01
C ASN A 237 27.05 10.28 -0.66
N LYS A 238 27.19 8.95 -0.64
CA LYS A 238 27.85 8.23 0.46
C LYS A 238 29.18 8.93 0.70
N LYS A 239 29.27 9.76 1.74
CA LYS A 239 30.57 10.00 2.37
C LYS A 239 30.92 8.67 3.05
N ILE A 240 31.83 7.92 2.43
CA ILE A 240 32.62 6.90 3.14
C ILE A 240 33.52 7.66 4.11
#